data_AF-A0A2H9QAB9-F1
#
_entry.id   AF-A0A2H9QAB9-F1
#
_cell.length_a   1.000
_cell.length_b   1.000
_cell.length_c   1.000
_cell.angle_alpha   90.00
_cell.angle_beta   90.00
_cell.angle_gamma   90.00
#
_symmetry.space_group_name_H-M   'P 1'
#
loop_
_entity.id
_entity.type
_entity.pdbx_description
1 polymer ?
#
loop_
_entity_poly.entity_id
_entity_poly.type
_entity_poly.pdbx_seq_one_letter_code
_entity_poly.pdbx_strand_id
1 'polypeptide(L)' 'MKGFLSYLILWNLSKKSMSGSEIACDLERRRGNKPSPGTIYPALKELKEKGLVTADKDKVYSLTKKGEREL' A
#
# COMPACT_ATOMS: atom_id res chain seq x y z
N MET A 1 11.85 -6.99 -9.68
CA MET A 1 11.88 -5.53 -9.42
C MET A 1 10.65 -5.16 -8.61
N LYS A 2 10.82 -4.56 -7.43
CA LYS A 2 9.69 -3.99 -6.66
C LYS A 2 9.01 -2.95 -7.56
N GLY A 3 7.74 -3.14 -7.89
CA GLY A 3 7.03 -2.19 -8.74
C GLY A 3 6.97 -0.81 -8.09
N PHE A 4 7.07 0.26 -8.89
CA PHE A 4 6.99 1.63 -8.39
C PHE A 4 5.72 1.88 -7.56
N LEU A 5 4.61 1.24 -7.93
CA LEU A 5 3.37 1.26 -7.14
C LEU A 5 3.54 0.67 -5.74
N SER A 6 4.17 -0.50 -5.62
CA SER A 6 4.42 -1.16 -4.33
C SER A 6 5.24 -0.27 -3.41
N TYR A 7 6.30 0.37 -3.94
CA TYR A 7 7.09 1.35 -3.20
C TYR A 7 6.23 2.50 -2.67
N LEU A 8 5.40 3.10 -3.53
CA LEU A 8 4.54 4.20 -3.12
C LEU A 8 3.49 3.79 -2.08
N ILE A 9 2.96 2.57 -2.16
CA ILE A 9 2.04 2.04 -1.14
C ILE A 9 2.76 1.93 0.20
N LEU A 10 3.94 1.30 0.24
CA LEU A 10 4.73 1.16 1.46
C LEU A 10 5.09 2.55 2.05
N TRP A 11 5.42 3.52 1.20
CA TRP A 11 5.76 4.87 1.63
C TRP A 11 4.55 5.68 2.14
N ASN A 12 3.34 5.40 1.66
CA ASN A 12 2.13 5.98 2.28
C ASN A 12 1.90 5.35 3.65
N LEU A 13 2.05 4.03 3.75
CA LEU A 13 1.85 3.29 5.00
C LEU A 13 2.92 3.52 6.06
N SER A 14 4.11 4.00 5.68
CA SER A 14 5.14 4.43 6.64
C SER A 14 4.77 5.73 7.37
N LYS A 15 3.80 6.48 6.85
CA LYS A 15 3.35 7.75 7.45
C LYS A 15 2.14 7.57 8.35
N LYS A 16 1.20 6.73 7.94
CA LYS A 16 0.01 6.36 8.71
C LYS A 16 -0.62 5.09 8.14
N SER A 17 -1.33 4.37 9.00
CA SER A 17 -2.22 3.29 8.56
C SER A 17 -3.37 3.85 7.73
N MET A 18 -3.78 3.13 6.69
CA MET A 18 -4.80 3.58 5.72
C MET A 18 -5.57 2.39 5.14
N SER A 19 -6.83 2.60 4.81
CA SER A 19 -7.60 1.66 3.97
C SER A 19 -7.11 1.67 2.52
N GLY A 20 -7.42 0.62 1.75
CA GLY A 20 -7.04 0.53 0.34
C GLY A 20 -7.57 1.69 -0.53
N SER A 21 -8.77 2.20 -0.21
CA SER A 21 -9.37 3.36 -0.87
C SER A 21 -8.66 4.67 -0.52
N GLU A 22 -8.26 4.86 0.74
CA GLU A 22 -7.46 6.02 1.15
C GLU A 22 -6.11 6.04 0.46
N ILE A 23 -5.42 4.89 0.39
CA ILE A 23 -4.17 4.76 -0.36
C ILE A 23 -4.38 5.13 -1.83
N ALA A 24 -5.47 4.66 -2.46
CA ALA A 24 -5.80 5.01 -3.84
C ALA A 24 -5.96 6.52 -4.04
N CYS A 25 -6.68 7.19 -3.13
CA CYS A 25 -6.91 8.63 -3.17
C CYS A 25 -5.62 9.43 -2.93
N ASP A 26 -4.77 9.02 -2.00
CA ASP A 26 -3.48 9.69 -1.77
C ASP A 26 -2.52 9.50 -2.95
N LEU A 27 -2.56 8.34 -3.62
CA LEU A 27 -1.81 8.11 -4.85
C LEU A 27 -2.32 8.97 -6.02
N GLU A 28 -3.63 9.14 -6.14
CA GLU A 28 -4.25 10.03 -7.13
C GLU A 28 -3.77 11.47 -6.96
N ARG A 29 -3.82 11.99 -5.73
CA ARG A 29 -3.37 13.36 -5.41
C ARG A 29 -1.91 13.61 -5.76
N ARG A 30 -1.06 12.57 -5.66
CA ARG A 30 0.40 12.69 -5.90
C ARG A 30 0.79 12.43 -7.34
N ARG A 31 0.09 11.53 -8.05
CA ARG A 31 0.44 11.09 -9.41
C ARG A 31 -0.46 11.66 -10.50
N GLY A 32 -1.57 12.30 -10.13
CA GLY A 32 -2.59 12.78 -11.06
C GLY A 32 -3.54 11.69 -11.58
N ASN A 33 -3.35 10.42 -11.20
CA ASN A 33 -4.24 9.33 -11.58
C ASN A 33 -4.49 8.33 -10.45
N LYS A 34 -5.76 7.96 -10.28
CA LYS A 34 -6.17 6.95 -9.30
C LYS A 34 -5.85 5.54 -9.80
N PRO A 35 -5.11 4.72 -9.02
CA PRO A 35 -4.99 3.31 -9.33
C PRO A 35 -6.37 2.64 -9.37
N SER A 36 -6.62 1.83 -10.39
CA SER A 36 -7.87 1.07 -10.46
C SER A 36 -7.94 0.04 -9.31
N PRO A 37 -9.14 -0.42 -8.91
CA PRO A 37 -9.29 -1.54 -7.99
C PRO A 37 -8.49 -2.78 -8.43
N GLY A 38 -8.45 -3.07 -9.72
CA GLY A 38 -7.68 -4.17 -10.31
C GLY A 38 -6.16 -3.97 -10.29
N THR A 39 -5.68 -2.80 -9.88
CA THR A 39 -4.26 -2.49 -9.72
C THR A 39 -3.89 -2.46 -8.23
N ILE A 40 -4.67 -1.76 -7.40
CA ILE A 40 -4.30 -1.53 -6.00
C ILE A 40 -4.51 -2.75 -5.11
N TYR A 41 -5.64 -3.46 -5.25
CA TYR A 41 -5.92 -4.59 -4.38
C TYR A 41 -5.01 -5.79 -4.63
N PRO A 42 -4.66 -6.13 -5.90
CA PRO A 42 -3.62 -7.13 -6.15
C PRO A 42 -2.26 -6.73 -5.57
N ALA A 43 -1.85 -5.46 -5.69
CA ALA A 43 -0.60 -4.98 -5.11
C ALA A 43 -0.60 -5.07 -3.57
N LEU A 44 -1.69 -4.66 -2.91
CA LEU A 44 -1.84 -4.79 -1.46
C LEU A 44 -1.85 -6.25 -1.00
N LYS A 45 -2.48 -7.14 -1.77
CA LYS A 45 -2.48 -8.59 -1.52
C LYS A 45 -1.06 -9.15 -1.58
N GLU A 46 -0.30 -8.82 -2.63
CA GLU A 46 1.09 -9.26 -2.80
C GLU A 46 2.00 -8.73 -1.67
N LEU A 47 1.86 -7.45 -1.30
CA LEU A 47 2.61 -6.87 -0.17
C LEU A 47 2.30 -7.57 1.15
N LYS A 48 1.04 -7.96 1.37
CA LYS A 48 0.62 -8.71 2.56
C LYS A 48 1.18 -10.13 2.55
N GLU A 49 1.11 -10.84 1.43
CA GLU A 49 1.69 -12.18 1.26
C GLU A 49 3.21 -12.18 1.48
N LYS A 50 3.89 -11.10 1.08
CA LYS A 50 5.32 -10.90 1.35
C LYS A 50 5.63 -10.51 2.80
N GLY A 51 4.62 -10.26 3.63
CA GLY A 51 4.74 -9.83 5.01
C GLY A 51 5.25 -8.39 5.18
N LEU A 52 5.15 -7.56 4.14
CA LEU A 52 5.59 -6.16 4.15
C LEU A 52 4.52 -5.23 4.75
N VAL A 53 3.26 -5.61 4.64
CA VAL A 53 2.12 -4.92 5.26
C VAL A 53 1.23 -5.92 5.99
N THR A 54 0.50 -5.45 6.99
CA THR A 54 -0.60 -6.18 7.62
C THR A 54 -1.91 -5.44 7.37
N ALA A 55 -3.04 -6.13 7.52
CA ALA A 55 -4.37 -5.53 7.46
C ALA A 55 -5.25 -6.09 8.58
N ASP A 56 -6.00 -5.22 9.25
CA ASP A 56 -6.96 -5.61 10.28
C ASP A 56 -8.30 -6.09 9.68
N LYS A 57 -9.30 -6.29 10.56
CA LYS A 57 -10.65 -6.74 10.17
C LYS A 57 -11.39 -5.72 9.29
N ASP A 58 -11.06 -4.44 9.45
CA ASP A 58 -11.67 -3.32 8.72
C ASP A 58 -10.90 -2.97 7.44
N LYS A 59 -9.92 -3.80 7.08
CA LYS A 59 -9.04 -3.62 5.90
C LYS A 59 -8.24 -2.31 5.98
N VAL A 60 -7.91 -1.87 7.19
CA VAL A 60 -6.90 -0.82 7.41
C VAL A 60 -5.53 -1.49 7.35
N TYR A 61 -4.71 -1.03 6.41
CA TYR A 61 -3.37 -1.54 6.19
C TYR A 61 -2.36 -0.77 7.04
N SER A 62 -1.35 -1.48 7.54
CA SER A 62 -0.22 -0.91 8.30
C SER A 62 1.09 -1.51 7.82
N LEU A 63 2.16 -0.72 7.86
CA LEU A 63 3.51 -1.18 7.53
C LEU A 63 4.02 -2.15 8.62
N THR A 64 4.71 -3.22 8.24
CA THR A 64 5.40 -4.11 9.19
C THR A 64 6.85 -3.68 9.38
N LYS A 65 7.52 -4.17 10.42
CA LYS A 65 8.98 -4.01 10.59
C LYS A 65 9.79 -4.51 9.39
N LYS A 66 9.29 -5.55 8.70
CA LYS A 66 9.92 -6.04 7.46
C LYS A 66 9.69 -5.05 6.32
N GLY A 67 8.47 -4.52 6.19
CA GLY A 67 8.13 -3.46 5.24
C GLY A 67 8.98 -2.22 5.40
N GLU A 68 9.23 -1.77 6.63
CA GLU A 68 10.10 -0.62 6.94
C GLU A 68 11.54 -0.81 6.46
N ARG A 69 12.10 -2.01 6.63
CA ARG A 69 13.48 -2.32 6.17
C ARG A 69 13.60 -2.41 4.66
N GLU A 70 12.49 -2.65 3.98
CA GLU A 70 12.43 -2.85 2.53
C GLU A 70 11.99 -1.58 1.78
N LEU A 71 11.68 -0.51 2.52
CA LEU A 71 11.38 0.83 2.01
C LEU A 71 12.67 1.59 1.69
#